data_AF-A0A1F3PPY0-F1
#
_entry.id   AF-A0A1F3PPY0-F1
#
_cell.length_a   1.000
_cell.length_b   1.000
_cell.length_c   1.000
_cell.angle_alpha   90.00
_cell.angle_beta   90.00
_cell.angle_gamma   90.00
#
_symmetry.space_group_name_H-M   'P 1'
#
loop_
_entity.id
_entity.type
_entity.pdbx_description
1 polymer ?
#
loop_
_entity_poly.entity_id
_entity_poly.type
_entity_poly.pdbx_seq_one_letter_code
_entity_poly.pdbx_strand_id
1 'polypeptide(L)' 'MEFDAMYLWAAIPLALINLSLILYCLIDWLKRNEFKLMDKWAWLAIFVFIQFIGPILYIILIKNNDDH' A
#
# COMPACT_ATOMS: atom_id res chain seq x y z
N MET A 1 -16.82 -20.19 -18.92
CA MET A 1 -15.48 -19.77 -18.48
C MET A 1 -15.28 -20.42 -17.12
N GLU A 2 -14.80 -21.66 -17.11
CA GLU A 2 -14.43 -22.35 -15.88
C GLU A 2 -13.16 -21.67 -15.36
N PHE A 3 -13.32 -20.76 -14.39
CA PHE A 3 -12.20 -20.35 -13.57
C PHE A 3 -11.86 -21.55 -12.69
N ASP A 4 -11.05 -22.46 -13.21
CA ASP A 4 -10.54 -23.61 -12.48
C ASP A 4 -9.96 -23.14 -11.16
N ALA A 5 -10.40 -23.76 -10.07
CA ALA A 5 -10.08 -23.36 -8.70
C ALA A 5 -8.57 -23.14 -8.48
N MET A 6 -7.72 -23.82 -9.25
CA MET A 6 -6.27 -23.61 -9.30
C MET A 6 -5.84 -22.14 -9.47
N TYR A 7 -6.54 -21.33 -10.25
CA TYR A 7 -6.21 -19.91 -10.44
C TYR A 7 -6.54 -19.06 -9.21
N LEU A 8 -7.65 -19.39 -8.52
CA LEU A 8 -8.03 -18.70 -7.28
C LEU A 8 -7.02 -18.98 -6.17
N TRP A 9 -6.52 -20.21 -6.06
CA TRP A 9 -5.50 -20.57 -5.06
C TRP A 9 -4.18 -19.82 -5.25
N ALA A 10 -3.79 -19.52 -6.50
CA ALA A 10 -2.63 -18.69 -6.80
C ALA A 10 -2.87 -17.19 -6.58
N ALA A 11 -4.12 -16.72 -6.71
CA ALA A 11 -4.49 -15.33 -6.48
C ALA A 11 -4.58 -14.96 -4.99
N ILE A 12 -4.97 -15.92 -4.12
CA ILE A 12 -5.06 -15.72 -2.67
C ILE A 12 -3.78 -15.14 -2.05
N PRO A 13 -2.57 -15.71 -2.25
CA PRO A 13 -1.35 -15.16 -1.63
C PRO A 13 -1.01 -13.77 -2.17
N LEU A 14 -1.23 -13.52 -3.46
CA LEU A 14 -1.01 -12.20 -4.06
C LEU A 14 -1.96 -11.15 -3.47
N ALA A 15 -3.24 -11.51 -3.31
CA ALA A 15 -4.25 -10.66 -2.69
C ALA A 15 -3.94 -10.40 -1.21
N LEU A 16 -3.52 -11.42 -0.46
CA LEU A 16 -3.11 -11.30 0.94
C LEU A 16 -1.94 -10.35 1.11
N ILE A 17 -0.88 -10.50 0.31
CA ILE A 17 0.29 -9.61 0.34
C ILE A 17 -0.14 -8.17 0.04
N ASN A 18 -0.94 -7.96 -1.01
CA ASN A 18 -1.41 -6.62 -1.36
C ASN A 18 -2.27 -6.01 -0.25
N LEU A 19 -3.23 -6.78 0.27
CA LEU A 19 -4.12 -6.32 1.35
C LEU A 19 -3.32 -5.96 2.61
N SER A 20 -2.36 -6.81 3.00
CA SER A 20 -1.47 -6.56 4.13
C SER A 20 -0.61 -5.31 3.90
N LEU A 21 -0.12 -5.09 2.68
CA LEU A 21 0.70 -3.92 2.33
C LEU A 21 -0.11 -2.62 2.40
N ILE A 22 -1.31 -2.61 1.84
CA ILE A 22 -2.24 -1.48 1.91
C ILE A 22 -2.61 -1.19 3.35
N LEU A 23 -3.00 -2.21 4.14
CA LEU A 23 -3.36 -2.06 5.55
C LEU A 23 -2.20 -1.49 6.37
N TYR A 24 -0.99 -2.02 6.17
CA TYR A 24 0.19 -1.54 6.87
C TYR A 24 0.46 -0.07 6.56
N CYS A 25 0.46 0.31 5.27
CA CYS A 25 0.67 1.70 4.88
C CYS A 25 -0.43 2.62 5.39
N LEU A 26 -1.69 2.19 5.36
CA LEU A 26 -2.82 2.98 5.81
C LEU A 26 -2.78 3.21 7.34
N ILE A 27 -2.43 2.18 8.12
CA ILE A 27 -2.30 2.30 9.58
C ILE A 27 -1.14 3.23 9.94
N ASP A 28 0.01 3.06 9.29
CA ASP A 28 1.18 3.93 9.49
C ASP A 28 0.86 5.38 9.07
N TRP A 29 0.19 5.55 7.93
CA TRP A 29 -0.24 6.86 7.43
C TRP A 29 -1.27 7.54 8.34
N LEU A 30 -2.20 6.78 8.93
CA LEU A 30 -3.16 7.31 9.90
C LEU A 30 -2.45 7.78 11.18
N LYS A 31 -1.47 7.01 11.65
CA LYS A 31 -0.67 7.32 12.86
C LYS A 31 0.24 8.52 12.66
N ARG A 32 0.76 8.73 11.45
CA ARG A 32 1.55 9.92 11.13
C ARG A 32 0.64 11.13 10.97
N ASN A 33 0.93 12.15 11.76
CA ASN A 33 0.23 13.44 11.69
C ASN A 33 0.96 14.43 10.77
N GLU A 34 2.26 14.19 10.55
CA GLU A 34 3.15 15.10 9.83
C GLU A 34 3.94 14.28 8.81
N PHE A 35 3.91 14.71 7.55
CA PHE A 35 4.65 14.08 6.47
C PHE A 35 5.62 15.13 5.91
N LYS A 36 6.92 14.83 5.94
CA LYS A 36 7.96 15.76 5.44
C LYS A 36 7.98 15.88 3.91
N LEU A 37 7.63 14.80 3.20
CA LEU A 37 7.75 14.73 1.75
C LEU A 37 6.57 15.38 1.00
N MET A 38 5.34 15.09 1.43
CA MET A 38 4.10 15.50 0.75
C MET A 38 2.97 15.60 1.76
N ASP A 39 1.94 16.38 1.45
CA ASP A 39 0.76 16.53 2.30
C ASP A 39 0.06 15.18 2.56
N LYS A 40 -0.51 15.02 3.76
CA LYS A 40 -1.21 13.80 4.21
C LYS A 40 -2.26 13.36 3.18
N TRP A 41 -3.00 14.31 2.64
CA TRP A 41 -4.03 14.08 1.62
C TRP A 41 -3.49 13.60 0.28
N ALA A 42 -2.27 14.00 -0.10
CA ALA A 42 -1.67 13.58 -1.35
C ALA A 42 -1.32 12.08 -1.34
N TRP A 43 -0.86 11.56 -0.20
CA TRP A 43 -0.64 10.12 -0.02
C TRP A 43 -1.95 9.32 -0.08
N LEU A 44 -3.03 9.85 0.47
CA LEU A 44 -4.35 9.24 0.36
C LEU A 44 -4.79 9.10 -1.11
N ALA A 45 -4.60 10.15 -1.91
CA ALA A 45 -4.90 10.10 -3.34
C ALA A 45 -4.07 9.02 -4.05
N ILE A 46 -2.77 8.92 -3.74
CA ILE A 46 -1.89 7.89 -4.33
C ILE A 46 -2.37 6.47 -3.99
N PHE A 47 -2.79 6.21 -2.75
CA PHE A 47 -3.35 4.91 -2.37
C PHE A 47 -4.63 4.58 -3.13
N VAL A 48 -5.49 5.56 -3.39
CA VAL A 48 -6.75 5.37 -4.12
C VAL A 48 -6.51 5.18 -5.62
N PHE A 49 -5.64 5.97 -6.23
CA PHE A 49 -5.42 5.96 -7.69
C PHE A 49 -4.42 4.89 -8.15
N ILE A 50 -3.45 4.52 -7.31
CA ILE A 50 -2.32 3.67 -7.72
C ILE A 50 -2.14 2.43 -6.82
N GLN A 51 -3.24 1.94 -6.23
CA GLN A 51 -3.40 0.72 -5.40
C GLN A 51 -2.15 -0.11 -5.03
N PHE A 52 -1.46 -0.73 -5.99
CA PHE A 52 -0.25 -1.54 -5.72
C PHE A 52 1.02 -0.69 -5.59
N ILE A 53 1.20 0.28 -6.48
CA ILE A 53 2.39 1.13 -6.53
C ILE A 53 2.37 2.14 -5.39
N GLY A 54 1.21 2.65 -4.99
CA GLY A 54 1.07 3.63 -3.92
C GLY A 54 1.67 3.18 -2.58
N PRO A 55 1.28 2.02 -2.03
CA PRO A 55 1.86 1.43 -0.82
C PRO A 55 3.36 1.16 -0.96
N ILE A 56 3.81 0.67 -2.11
CA ILE A 56 5.23 0.40 -2.36
C ILE A 56 6.03 1.72 -2.33
N LEU A 57 5.56 2.75 -3.03
CA LEU A 57 6.16 4.08 -3.02
C LEU A 57 6.15 4.69 -1.61
N TYR A 58 5.07 4.53 -0.86
CA TYR A 58 4.97 4.98 0.51
C TYR A 58 6.06 4.37 1.37
N ILE A 59 6.21 3.04 1.32
CA ILE A 59 7.25 2.35 2.08
C ILE A 59 8.65 2.82 1.66
N ILE A 60 8.92 2.95 0.36
CA ILE A 60 10.26 3.35 -0.11
C ILE A 60 10.58 4.80 0.26
N LEU A 61 9.65 5.72 0.04
CA LEU A 61 9.90 7.16 0.18
C LEU A 61 9.73 7.63 1.62
N ILE A 62 8.65 7.24 2.31
CA ILE A 62 8.34 7.74 3.65
C ILE A 62 9.19 7.04 4.70
N LYS A 63 9.28 5.70 4.67
CA LYS A 63 10.09 4.98 5.66
C LYS A 63 11.56 5.36 5.59
N ASN A 64 12.12 5.48 4.38
CA ASN A 64 13.55 5.73 4.22
C ASN A 64 13.98 7.18 4.51
N ASN A 65 13.08 8.17 4.34
CA ASN A 65 13.42 9.59 4.59
C ASN A 65 13.10 10.06 6.01
N ASP A 66 12.35 9.29 6.80
CA ASP A 66 12.12 9.61 8.23
C ASP A 66 13.22 9.07 9.16
N ASP A 67 14.05 8.13 8.68
CA ASP A 67 15.18 7.55 9.40
C ASP A 67 16.51 8.34 9.23
N HIS A 68 16.48 9.48 8.50
CA HIS A 68 17.62 10.39 8.27
C HIS A 68 17.36 11.79 8.85
#